data_AF-A0A2B7ZUH1-F1
#
_entry.id   AF-A0A2B7ZUH1-F1
#
_cell.length_a   1.000
_cell.length_b   1.000
_cell.length_c   1.000
_cell.angle_alpha   90.00
_cell.angle_beta   90.00
_cell.angle_gamma   90.00
#
_symmetry.space_group_name_H-M   'P 1'
#
loop_
_entity.id
_entity.type
_entity.pdbx_description
1 polymer ?
#
loop_
_entity_poly.entity_id
_entity_poly.type
_entity_poly.pdbx_seq_one_letter_code
_entity_poly.pdbx_strand_id
1 'polypeptide(L)' 'MLDKKIPVWLLAGEKSASGWDVPTWVRQAAHTYVTIPETGHMMMLEKPKEFCDALRSMLY' A
#
# COMPACT_ATOMS: atom_id res chain seq x y z
N MET A 1 -9.26 6.94 15.26
CA MET A 1 -9.95 6.85 13.96
C MET A 1 -9.32 7.86 13.03
N LEU A 2 -9.07 7.51 11.76
CA LEU A 2 -8.66 8.48 10.75
C LEU A 2 -9.71 9.59 10.65
N ASP A 3 -9.25 10.83 10.53
CA ASP A 3 -10.14 11.91 10.10
C ASP A 3 -10.65 11.58 8.70
N LYS A 4 -11.97 11.52 8.53
CA LYS A 4 -12.62 11.16 7.25
C LYS A 4 -12.25 12.13 6.10
N LYS A 5 -11.60 13.25 6.39
CA LYS A 5 -11.17 14.24 5.39
C LYS A 5 -9.81 13.94 4.76
N ILE A 6 -9.02 13.03 5.31
CA ILE A 6 -7.70 12.68 4.75
C ILE A 6 -7.84 11.33 4.02
N PRO A 7 -7.73 11.31 2.68
CA PRO A 7 -7.81 10.06 1.94
C PRO A 7 -6.57 9.21 2.22
N VAL A 8 -6.78 7.91 2.43
CA VAL A 8 -5.73 6.95 2.74
C VAL A 8 -5.73 5.84 1.71
N TRP A 9 -4.53 5.44 1.30
CA TRP A 9 -4.31 4.26 0.50
C TRP A 9 -3.22 3.39 1.14
N LEU A 10 -3.30 2.09 0.91
CA LEU A 10 -2.33 1.12 1.42
C LEU A 10 -1.60 0.48 0.24
N LEU A 11 -0.28 0.44 0.30
CA LEU A 11 0.58 -0.20 -0.69
C LEU A 11 1.62 -1.03 0.06
N ALA A 12 1.73 -2.32 -0.23
CA ALA A 12 2.68 -3.23 0.41
C ALA A 12 3.43 -4.09 -0.61
N GLY A 13 4.59 -4.65 -0.25
CA GLY A 13 5.21 -5.73 -1.01
C GLY A 13 4.60 -7.07 -0.59
N GLU A 14 4.26 -7.92 -1.57
CA GLU A 14 3.56 -9.20 -1.36
C GLU A 14 4.19 -10.08 -0.27
N LYS A 15 5.52 -10.18 -0.23
CA LYS A 15 6.26 -11.02 0.73
C LYS A 15 6.25 -10.46 2.15
N SER A 16 5.91 -9.18 2.32
CA SER A 16 5.91 -8.49 3.62
C SER A 16 4.51 -8.17 4.15
N ALA A 17 3.50 -8.16 3.27
CA ALA A 17 2.13 -7.73 3.56
C ALA A 17 1.48 -8.43 4.76
N SER A 18 1.71 -9.73 4.91
CA SER A 18 1.15 -10.54 6.01
C SER A 18 1.74 -10.22 7.37
N GLY A 19 2.96 -9.65 7.42
CA GLY A 19 3.63 -9.27 8.65
C GLY A 19 3.30 -7.86 9.13
N TRP A 20 2.47 -7.10 8.39
CA TRP A 20 2.12 -5.74 8.78
C TRP A 20 1.04 -5.73 9.85
N ASP A 21 1.33 -5.06 10.96
CA ASP A 21 0.32 -4.72 11.96
C ASP A 21 -0.50 -3.50 11.48
N VAL A 22 -1.44 -3.76 10.57
CA VAL A 22 -2.39 -2.75 10.09
C VAL A 22 -3.73 -2.97 10.78
N PRO A 23 -4.17 -2.04 11.65
CA PRO A 23 -5.47 -2.15 12.31
C PRO A 23 -6.61 -2.29 11.30
N THR A 24 -7.61 -3.12 11.62
CA THR A 24 -8.74 -3.41 10.71
C THR A 24 -9.47 -2.15 10.25
N TRP A 25 -9.60 -1.15 11.13
CA TRP A 25 -10.25 0.11 10.81
C TRP A 25 -9.49 0.95 9.77
N VAL A 26 -8.16 0.80 9.66
CA VAL A 26 -7.36 1.44 8.60
C VAL A 26 -7.62 0.75 7.27
N ARG A 27 -7.63 -0.59 7.26
CA ARG A 27 -7.93 -1.36 6.04
C ARG A 27 -9.33 -1.07 5.50
N GLN A 28 -10.31 -0.87 6.40
CA GLN A 28 -11.67 -0.50 6.03
C GLN A 28 -11.80 0.95 5.55
N ALA A 29 -10.96 1.86 6.07
CA ALA A 29 -10.98 3.28 5.70
C ALA A 29 -10.16 3.58 4.42
N ALA A 30 -9.27 2.69 4.00
CA ALA A 30 -8.43 2.89 2.83
C ALA A 30 -9.27 2.84 1.53
N HIS A 31 -9.02 3.79 0.63
CA HIS A 31 -9.63 3.80 -0.71
C HIS A 31 -9.25 2.57 -1.52
N THR A 32 -8.00 2.13 -1.39
CA THR A 32 -7.48 0.95 -2.07
C THR A 32 -6.34 0.36 -1.25
N TYR A 33 -6.20 -0.96 -1.36
CA TYR A 33 -5.04 -1.71 -0.89
C TYR A 33 -4.42 -2.48 -2.06
N VAL A 34 -3.16 -2.20 -2.37
CA VAL A 34 -2.40 -2.84 -3.46
C VAL A 34 -1.20 -3.56 -2.89
N THR A 35 -0.88 -4.72 -3.46
CA THR A 35 0.38 -5.43 -3.22
C THR A 35 1.22 -5.48 -4.47
N ILE A 36 2.52 -5.20 -4.37
CA ILE A 36 3.48 -5.35 -5.48
C ILE A 36 4.04 -6.79 -5.46
N PRO A 37 3.82 -7.58 -6.53
CA PRO A 37 4.24 -8.98 -6.57
C PRO A 37 5.75 -9.17 -6.43
N GLU A 38 6.12 -10.25 -5.74
CA GLU A 38 7.50 -10.72 -5.55
C GLU A 38 8.44 -9.76 -4.80
N THR A 39 7.90 -8.72 -4.14
CA THR A 39 8.69 -7.74 -3.37
C THR A 39 8.48 -7.88 -1.87
N GLY A 40 9.52 -7.54 -1.11
CA GLY A 40 9.47 -7.40 0.34
C GLY A 40 9.12 -5.97 0.77
N HIS A 41 9.62 -5.58 1.94
CA HIS A 41 9.38 -4.25 2.51
C HIS A 41 9.97 -3.12 1.63
N MET A 42 11.04 -3.41 0.89
CA MET A 42 11.80 -2.43 0.11
C MET A 42 11.39 -2.42 -1.37
N MET A 43 10.10 -2.60 -1.67
CA MET A 43 9.54 -2.66 -3.03
C MET A 43 9.93 -1.49 -3.95
N MET A 44 10.18 -0.31 -3.39
CA MET A 44 10.66 0.87 -4.13
C MET A 44 12.11 0.72 -4.64
N LEU A 45 12.93 -0.10 -3.97
CA LEU A 45 14.28 -0.46 -4.40
C LEU A 45 14.29 -1.73 -5.24
N GLU A 46 13.45 -2.71 -4.89
CA GLU A 46 13.37 -4.01 -5.58
C GLU A 46 12.76 -3.87 -6.99
N LYS A 47 11.67 -3.09 -7.12
CA LYS A 47 10.91 -2.89 -8.36
C LYS A 47 10.45 -1.42 -8.48
N PRO A 48 11.39 -0.48 -8.75
CA PRO A 48 11.11 0.97 -8.70
C PRO A 48 10.06 1.43 -9.71
N LYS A 49 10.01 0.80 -10.90
CA LYS A 49 9.04 1.17 -11.94
C LYS A 49 7.62 0.79 -11.49
N GLU A 50 7.44 -0.44 -11.04
CA GLU A 50 6.17 -0.99 -10.58
C GLU A 50 5.67 -0.24 -9.34
N PHE A 51 6.59 0.18 -8.46
CA PHE A 51 6.26 1.06 -7.34
C PHE A 51 5.70 2.42 -7.82
N CYS A 52 6.36 3.06 -8.78
CA CYS A 52 5.91 4.34 -9.33
C CYS A 52 4.57 4.20 -10.07
N ASP A 53 4.39 3.13 -10.84
CA ASP A 53 3.14 2.85 -11.55
C ASP A 53 1.99 2.63 -10.57
N ALA A 54 2.22 1.90 -9.47
CA ALA A 54 1.23 1.71 -8.41
C ALA A 54 0.85 3.04 -7.76
N LEU A 55 1.82 3.88 -7.40
CA LEU A 55 1.54 5.22 -6.85
C LEU A 55 0.74 6.08 -7.82
N ARG A 56 1.09 6.07 -9.11
CA ARG A 56 0.35 6.83 -10.13
C ARG A 56 -1.09 6.36 -10.24
N SER A 57 -1.32 5.04 -10.27
CA SER A 57 -2.67 4.45 -10.33
C SER A 57 -3.52 4.72 -9.08
N MET A 58 -2.88 4.97 -7.93
CA MET A 58 -3.58 5.21 -6.67
C MET A 58 -3.93 6.68 -6.46
N LEU A 59 -3.09 7.60 -6.97
CA LEU A 59 -3.18 9.03 -6.69
C LEU A 59 -3.78 9.87 -7.83
N TYR A 60 -3.90 9.32 -9.04
CA TYR A 60 -4.40 10.00 -10.25
C TYR A 60 -5.37 9.11 -11.02
#